data_AF-A0A7V2E026-F1
#
_entry.id   AF-A0A7V2E026-F1
#
_cell.length_a   1.000
_cell.length_b   1.000
_cell.length_c   1.000
_cell.angle_alpha   90.00
_cell.angle_beta   90.00
_cell.angle_gamma   90.00
#
_symmetry.space_group_name_H-M   'P 1'
#
loop_
_entity.id
_entity.type
_entity.pdbx_description
1 polymer ?
#
loop_
_entity_poly.entity_id
_entity_poly.type
_entity_poly.pdbx_seq_one_letter_code
_entity_poly.pdbx_strand_id
1 'polypeptide(L)'
;MRGDRVEVVVDTGAGAQTFEIAATKAGRRVEVTTSRGVVEVSEVTRTGQPVRTGRFMASRVIALVEHPAERPARARPRAPRDQPSLL
;
A
#
# COMPACT_ATOMS: atom_id res chain seq x y z
N MET A 1 -1.98 -7.90 -9.75
CA MET A 1 -1.54 -7.82 -8.34
C MET A 1 -2.77 -7.85 -7.44
N ARG A 2 -2.71 -8.44 -6.24
CA ARG A 2 -3.89 -8.66 -5.37
C ARG A 2 -3.99 -7.69 -4.19
N GLY A 3 -2.96 -6.87 -3.97
CA GLY A 3 -2.91 -5.92 -2.86
C GLY A 3 -2.16 -4.65 -3.27
N ASP A 4 -1.86 -3.82 -2.28
CA ASP A 4 -1.23 -2.52 -2.47
C ASP A 4 0.13 -2.64 -3.17
N ARG A 5 0.53 -1.55 -3.83
CA ARG A 5 1.84 -1.42 -4.46
C ARG A 5 2.41 -0.05 -4.15
N VAL A 6 3.73 0.02 -4.00
CA VAL A 6 4.47 1.27 -3.87
C VAL A 6 5.57 1.31 -4.92
N GLU A 7 5.62 2.40 -5.66
CA GLU A 7 6.73 2.75 -6.55
C GLU A 7 7.63 3.76 -5.82
N VAL A 8 8.94 3.47 -5.77
CA VAL A 8 9.96 4.32 -5.15
C VAL A 8 10.91 4.79 -6.23
N VAL A 9 10.91 6.09 -6.49
CA VAL A 9 11.87 6.71 -7.42
C VAL A 9 13.04 7.21 -6.60
N VAL A 10 14.26 6.81 -6.95
CA VAL A 10 15.49 7.21 -6.26
C VAL A 10 16.50 7.81 -7.21
N ASP A 11 17.24 8.80 -6.73
CA ASP A 11 18.45 9.29 -7.39
C ASP A 11 19.62 8.33 -7.11
N THR A 12 20.23 7.82 -8.17
CA THR A 12 21.40 6.93 -8.09
C THR A 12 22.73 7.69 -8.17
N GLY A 13 22.70 9.00 -8.48
CA GLY A 13 23.85 9.82 -8.83
C GLY A 13 24.19 9.80 -10.33
N ALA A 14 23.67 8.83 -11.09
CA ALA A 14 23.75 8.79 -12.54
C ALA A 14 22.39 9.07 -13.22
N GLY A 15 21.34 9.25 -12.43
CA GLY A 15 19.96 9.42 -12.89
C GLY A 15 18.95 8.81 -11.93
N ALA A 16 17.67 8.91 -12.30
CA ALA A 16 16.57 8.35 -11.52
C ALA A 16 16.34 6.87 -11.84
N GLN A 17 16.10 6.07 -10.80
CA GLN A 17 15.70 4.67 -10.93
C GLN A 17 14.42 4.42 -10.14
N THR A 18 13.48 3.67 -10.73
CA THR A 18 12.22 3.30 -10.09
C THR A 18 12.30 1.86 -9.59
N PHE A 19 11.92 1.66 -8.33
CA PHE A 19 11.76 0.36 -7.69
C PHE A 19 10.30 0.12 -7.36
N GLU A 20 9.83 -1.11 -7.53
CA GLU A 20 8.46 -1.50 -7.20
C GLU A 20 8.44 -2.51 -6.06
N ILE A 21 7.61 -2.27 -5.05
CA ILE A 21 7.27 -3.24 -4.01
C ILE A 21 5.76 -3.42 -4.04
N ALA A 22 5.30 -4.64 -4.28
CA ALA A 22 3.88 -4.97 -4.36
C ALA A 22 3.50 -6.11 -3.41
N ALA A 23 2.31 -6.04 -2.83
CA ALA A 23 1.70 -7.15 -2.12
C ALA A 23 1.26 -8.22 -3.13
N THR A 24 2.04 -9.30 -3.22
CA THR A 24 1.89 -10.32 -4.28
C THR A 24 0.84 -11.38 -3.94
N LYS A 25 0.53 -11.57 -2.65
CA LYS A 25 -0.44 -12.57 -2.17
C LYS A 25 -1.66 -11.94 -1.50
N ALA A 26 -2.79 -12.64 -1.56
CA ALA A 26 -4.02 -12.21 -0.90
C ALA A 26 -3.82 -12.03 0.60
N GLY A 27 -4.40 -10.95 1.16
CA GLY A 27 -4.31 -10.64 2.58
C GLY A 27 -2.98 -10.03 3.03
N ARG A 28 -2.05 -9.77 2.10
CA ARG A 28 -0.85 -8.97 2.34
C ARG A 28 -1.08 -7.52 1.93
N ARG A 29 -0.32 -6.61 2.51
CA ARG A 29 -0.31 -5.18 2.19
C ARG A 29 1.12 -4.68 2.07
N VAL A 30 1.27 -3.46 1.55
CA VAL A 30 2.56 -2.76 1.58
C VAL A 30 2.50 -1.70 2.69
N GLU A 31 3.55 -1.63 3.50
CA GLU A 31 3.72 -0.60 4.52
C GLU A 31 4.97 0.24 4.20
N VAL A 32 4.83 1.55 4.36
CA VAL A 32 5.94 2.51 4.24
C VAL A 32 6.22 3.07 5.62
N THR A 33 7.47 2.97 6.07
CA THR A 33 7.95 3.59 7.31
C THR A 33 9.18 4.42 7.02
N THR A 34 9.21 5.66 7.49
CA THR A 34 10.40 6.50 7.41
C THR A 34 10.98 6.68 8.80
N SER A 35 12.23 6.27 9.00
CA SER A 35 12.91 6.44 10.27
C SER A 35 14.43 6.52 10.09
N ARG A 36 15.12 7.30 10.94
CA ARG A 36 16.60 7.39 10.97
C ARG A 36 17.25 7.61 9.59
N GLY A 37 16.64 8.44 8.74
CA GLY A 37 17.16 8.73 7.40
C GLY A 37 16.98 7.62 6.36
N VAL A 38 16.16 6.61 6.66
CA VAL A 38 15.84 5.50 5.77
C VAL A 38 14.33 5.44 5.56
N VAL A 39 13.91 5.25 4.32
CA VAL A 39 12.56 4.82 3.95
C VAL A 39 12.57 3.31 3.80
N GLU A 40 11.79 2.63 4.63
CA GLU A 40 11.52 1.20 4.53
C GLU A 40 10.17 0.98 3.84
N VAL A 41 10.15 0.14 2.81
CA VAL A 41 8.92 -0.28 2.12
C VAL A 41 8.84 -1.79 2.21
N SER A 42 7.83 -2.29 2.92
CA SER A 42 7.71 -3.72 3.24
C SER A 42 6.39 -4.30 2.74
N GLU A 43 6.46 -5.40 2.00
CA GLU A 43 5.32 -6.32 1.90
C GLU A 43 5.18 -7.02 3.25
N VAL A 44 4.01 -6.87 3.89
CA VAL A 44 3.71 -7.48 5.19
C VAL A 44 2.54 -8.45 5.07
N THR A 45 2.54 -9.47 5.94
CA THR A 45 1.38 -10.36 6.13
C THR A 45 0.21 -9.61 6.76
N ARG A 46 -0.95 -10.28 6.85
CA ARG A 46 -2.14 -9.74 7.55
C ARG A 46 -1.86 -9.36 9.01
N THR A 47 -0.91 -10.02 9.65
CA THR A 47 -0.50 -9.77 11.04
C THR A 47 0.63 -8.75 11.17
N GLY A 48 1.08 -8.15 10.06
CA GLY A 48 2.16 -7.16 10.05
C GLY A 48 3.57 -7.74 9.98
N GLN A 49 3.72 -9.06 9.79
CA GLN A 49 5.06 -9.65 9.68
C GLN A 49 5.67 -9.33 8.31
N PRO A 50 6.87 -8.73 8.24
CA PRO A 50 7.51 -8.42 6.97
C PRO A 50 7.91 -9.70 6.22
N VAL A 51 7.61 -9.73 4.93
CA VAL A 51 7.97 -10.82 4.01
C VAL A 51 9.15 -10.41 3.14
N ARG A 52 9.10 -9.20 2.60
CA ARG A 52 10.17 -8.61 1.80
C ARG A 52 10.20 -7.11 2.09
N THR A 53 11.40 -6.58 2.27
CA THR A 53 11.62 -5.17 2.60
C THR A 53 12.65 -4.57 1.64
N GLY A 54 12.29 -3.44 1.03
CA GLY A 54 13.22 -2.52 0.41
C GLY A 54 13.61 -1.41 1.39
N ARG A 55 14.88 -1.03 1.41
CA ARG A 55 15.38 0.10 2.21
C ARG A 55 16.04 1.09 1.29
N PHE A 56 15.66 2.35 1.42
CA PHE A 56 16.14 3.45 0.59
C PHE A 56 16.66 4.56 1.48
N MET A 57 17.80 5.15 1.13
CA MET A 57 18.26 6.36 1.82
C MET A 57 17.26 7.48 1.56
N ALA A 58 16.66 8.04 2.61
CA ALA A 58 15.64 9.07 2.47
C ALA A 58 16.13 10.29 1.70
N SER A 59 17.42 10.63 1.85
CA SER A 59 18.07 11.73 1.12
C SER A 59 18.15 11.53 -0.40
N ARG A 60 17.94 10.30 -0.90
CA ARG A 60 17.96 9.97 -2.32
C ARG A 60 16.59 9.61 -2.89
N VAL A 61 15.55 9.54 -2.06
CA VAL A 61 14.19 9.27 -2.55
C VAL A 61 13.64 10.54 -3.20
N ILE A 62 13.36 10.45 -4.50
CA ILE A 62 12.75 11.52 -5.30
C ILE A 62 11.24 11.50 -5.12
N ALA A 63 10.63 10.31 -5.16
CA ALA A 63 9.19 10.13 -5.02
C ALA A 63 8.83 8.77 -4.42
N LEU A 64 7.70 8.76 -3.69
CA LEU A 64 6.98 7.58 -3.22
C LEU A 64 5.55 7.67 -3.74
N VAL A 65 5.15 6.72 -4.57
CA VAL A 65 3.80 6.67 -5.14
C VAL A 65 3.09 5.43 -4.62
N GLU A 66 2.04 5.64 -3.83
CA GLU A 66 1.20 4.57 -3.30
C GLU A 66 0.04 4.27 -4.27
N HIS A 67 -0.09 3.00 -4.62
CA HIS A 67 -1.17 2.45 -5.43
C HIS A 67 -1.97 1.47 -4.55
N PRO A 68 -2.96 1.96 -3.79
CA PRO A 68 -3.79 1.10 -2.96
C PRO A 68 -4.62 0.17 -3.85
N ALA A 69 -4.81 -1.07 -3.42
CA ALA A 69 -5.72 -1.98 -4.13
C ALA A 69 -7.17 -1.47 -4.04
N GLU A 70 -7.96 -1.72 -5.10
CA GLU A 70 -9.41 -1.46 -5.08
C GLU A 70 -10.04 -2.27 -3.93
N ARG A 71 -10.37 -1.58 -2.84
CA ARG A 71 -11.14 -2.18 -1.76
C ARG A 71 -12.58 -2.34 -2.26
N PRO A 72 -13.21 -3.52 -2.11
CA PRO A 72 -14.63 -3.63 -2.38
C PRO A 72 -15.34 -2.60 -1.51
N ALA A 73 -16.10 -1.71 -2.14
CA ALA A 73 -16.91 -0.72 -1.44
C ALA A 73 -17.71 -1.46 -0.37
N ARG A 74 -17.54 -1.08 0.90
CA ARG A 74 -18.24 -1.68 2.02
C ARG A 74 -19.72 -1.66 1.66
N ALA A 75 -20.32 -2.84 1.43
CA ALA A 75 -21.70 -2.93 0.99
C ALA A 75 -22.56 -2.08 1.93
N ARG A 76 -23.16 -1.00 1.42
CA ARG A 76 -24.11 -0.22 2.22
C ARG A 76 -25.16 -1.19 2.73
N PRO A 77 -25.49 -1.20 4.04
CA PRO A 77 -26.58 -2.01 4.54
C PRO A 77 -27.80 -1.74 3.67
N ARG A 78 -28.34 -2.81 3.06
CA ARG A 78 -29.55 -2.73 2.26
C ARG A 78 -30.64 -2.23 3.20
N ALA A 79 -31.18 -1.04 2.96
CA ALA A 79 -32.25 -0.50 3.78
C ALA A 79 -33.39 -1.54 3.82
N PRO A 80 -33.92 -1.89 5.01
CA PRO A 80 -35.06 -2.79 5.12
C PRO A 80 -36.22 -2.22 4.30
N ARG A 81 -36.81 -3.02 3.40
CA ARG A 81 -37.88 -2.58 2.49
C ARG A 81 -39.28 -2.62 3.10
N ASP A 82 -39.42 -2.94 4.39
CA ASP A 82 -40.71 -3.27 4.99
C ASP A 82 -41.07 -2.34 6.14
N GLN A 83 -41.32 -1.06 5.83
CA GLN A 83 -42.19 -0.24 6.68
C GLN A 83 -43.53 -0.06 5.96
N PRO A 84 -44.59 -0.80 6.35
CA PRO A 84 -45.92 -0.53 5.85
C PRO A 84 -46.33 0.85 6.35
N SER A 85 -46.65 1.74 5.41
CA SER A 85 -47.23 3.04 5.70
C SER A 85 -48.58 2.82 6.37
N LEU A 86 -48.66 3.13 7.67
CA LEU A 86 -49.93 3.26 8.38
C LEU A 86 -50.51 4.64 8.04
N LEU A 87 -51.42 4.67 7.06
CA LEU A 87 -52.40 5.74 6.83
C LEU A 87 -53.73 5.09 6.43
#